data_AF-A0A4P6U688-F1
#
_entry.id   AF-A0A4P6U688-F1
#
_cell.length_a   1.000
_cell.length_b   1.000
_cell.length_c   1.000
_cell.angle_alpha   90.00
_cell.angle_beta   90.00
_cell.angle_gamma   90.00
#
_symmetry.space_group_name_H-M   'P 1'
#
loop_
_entity.id
_entity.type
_entity.pdbx_description
1 polymer ?
#
loop_
_entity_poly.entity_id
_entity_poly.type
_entity_poly.pdbx_seq_one_letter_code
_entity_poly.pdbx_strand_id
1 'polypeptide(L)'
;MDVGGLADREYWWRRRGNSRTHSIKLDVVQRFLAGETKADLATDLGLSSVQLLEKWVREYRRDGEDALRPPKPKGRRPRSDSAVLSGEVWELERLRRENDRLRAEVDYLGKLRALENWGP
;
A
#
# COMPACT_ATOMS: atom_id res chain seq x y z
N MET A 1 41.90 -26.76 18.02
CA MET A 1 41.45 -26.29 19.35
C MET A 1 40.87 -24.91 19.14
N ASP A 2 39.57 -24.72 19.45
CA ASP A 2 38.83 -23.47 19.75
C ASP A 2 39.00 -22.23 18.85
N VAL A 3 37.99 -21.44 18.41
CA VAL A 3 36.53 -21.33 18.60
C VAL A 3 36.00 -20.37 17.52
N GLY A 4 34.73 -20.51 17.12
CA GLY A 4 33.98 -19.35 16.61
C GLY A 4 32.95 -19.65 15.52
N GLY A 5 31.66 -19.56 15.89
CA GLY A 5 30.61 -19.16 14.95
C GLY A 5 29.53 -20.20 14.59
N LEU A 6 28.97 -20.89 15.58
CA LEU A 6 27.76 -21.73 15.48
C LEU A 6 26.46 -20.94 15.18
N ALA A 7 26.49 -19.94 14.31
CA ALA A 7 25.34 -19.05 14.07
C ALA A 7 25.00 -18.87 12.58
N ASP A 8 25.14 -19.91 11.75
CA ASP A 8 24.93 -19.80 10.30
C ASP A 8 23.81 -20.69 9.73
N ARG A 9 22.90 -21.23 10.55
CA ARG A 9 21.70 -21.93 10.05
C ARG A 9 20.37 -21.37 10.52
N GLU A 10 20.39 -20.41 11.46
CA GLU A 10 19.19 -19.88 12.11
C GLU A 10 18.93 -18.37 11.89
N TYR A 11 19.43 -17.79 10.80
CA TYR A 11 19.26 -16.35 10.53
C TYR A 11 18.64 -16.00 9.16
N TRP A 12 18.02 -16.96 8.47
CA TRP A 12 17.40 -16.73 7.16
C TRP A 12 15.88 -16.53 7.15
N TRP A 13 15.18 -16.68 8.28
CA TRP A 13 13.72 -16.43 8.35
C TRP A 13 13.32 -14.95 8.43
N ARG A 14 14.25 -14.02 8.63
CA ARG A 14 13.93 -12.59 8.84
C ARG A 14 13.58 -11.80 7.57
N ARG A 15 13.50 -12.44 6.39
CA ARG A 15 13.38 -11.74 5.09
C ARG A 15 12.18 -12.14 4.22
N ARG A 16 11.45 -13.22 4.53
CA ARG A 16 10.28 -13.65 3.74
C ARG A 16 9.12 -14.00 4.66
N GLY A 17 8.26 -13.01 4.93
CA GLY A 17 7.04 -13.23 5.69
C GLY A 17 6.34 -11.95 6.10
N ASN A 18 6.02 -11.05 5.16
CA ASN A 18 5.20 -9.88 5.53
C ASN A 18 4.21 -9.39 4.46
N SER A 19 4.06 -10.10 3.33
CA SER A 19 3.04 -9.77 2.31
C SER A 19 1.66 -10.33 2.68
N ARG A 20 1.60 -11.54 3.27
CA ARG A 20 0.36 -12.12 3.81
C ARG A 20 -0.07 -11.52 5.15
N THR A 21 0.85 -10.86 5.85
CA THR A 21 0.62 -10.35 7.21
C THR A 21 -0.06 -8.98 7.24
N HIS A 22 0.03 -8.17 6.17
CA HIS A 22 -0.64 -6.86 6.13
C HIS A 22 -2.16 -6.98 6.04
N SER A 23 -2.66 -7.83 5.15
CA SER A 23 -4.09 -8.14 5.01
C SER A 23 -4.67 -8.73 6.29
N ILE A 24 -3.96 -9.68 6.92
CA ILE A 24 -4.41 -10.26 8.20
C ILE A 24 -4.46 -9.20 9.30
N LYS A 25 -3.42 -8.37 9.45
CA LYS A 25 -3.40 -7.29 10.45
C LYS A 25 -4.57 -6.31 10.27
N LEU A 26 -4.86 -5.96 9.02
CA LEU A 26 -5.93 -5.03 8.68
C LEU A 26 -7.31 -5.64 8.96
N ASP A 27 -7.52 -6.91 8.61
CA ASP A 27 -8.74 -7.66 8.91
C ASP A 27 -8.99 -7.73 10.42
N VAL A 28 -7.98 -8.08 11.22
CA VAL A 28 -8.10 -8.15 12.69
C VAL A 28 -8.48 -6.78 13.28
N VAL A 29 -7.83 -5.71 12.82
CA VAL A 29 -8.10 -4.36 13.32
C VAL A 29 -9.50 -3.90 12.92
N GLN A 30 -9.96 -4.20 11.71
CA GLN A 30 -11.31 -3.86 11.27
C GLN A 30 -12.38 -4.61 12.06
N ARG A 31 -12.22 -5.91 12.31
CA ARG A 31 -13.13 -6.69 13.16
C ARG A 31 -13.17 -6.21 14.61
N PHE A 32 -12.01 -5.84 15.16
CA PHE A 32 -11.95 -5.22 16.48
C PHE A 32 -12.70 -3.87 16.52
N LEU A 33 -12.57 -3.04 15.47
CA LEU A 33 -13.32 -1.78 15.36
C LEU A 33 -14.82 -2.00 15.15
N ALA A 34 -15.22 -3.12 14.56
CA ALA A 34 -16.62 -3.54 14.41
C ALA A 34 -17.24 -4.04 15.73
N GLY A 35 -16.45 -4.19 16.80
CA GLY A 35 -16.93 -4.50 18.15
C GLY A 35 -16.60 -5.92 18.64
N GLU A 36 -15.84 -6.71 17.88
CA GLU A 36 -15.41 -8.04 18.31
C GLU A 36 -14.40 -7.99 19.46
N THR A 37 -14.47 -8.98 20.35
CA THR A 37 -13.60 -9.01 21.54
C THR A 37 -12.18 -9.44 21.18
N LYS A 38 -11.20 -8.83 21.84
CA LYS A 38 -9.77 -9.10 21.57
C LYS A 38 -9.38 -10.56 21.78
N ALA A 39 -10.04 -11.25 22.71
CA ALA A 39 -9.76 -12.65 23.04
C ALA A 39 -10.24 -13.57 21.92
N ASP A 40 -11.46 -13.34 21.43
CA ASP A 40 -12.05 -14.10 20.33
C ASP A 40 -11.21 -13.96 19.04
N LEU A 41 -10.83 -12.72 18.71
CA LEU A 41 -9.95 -12.43 17.58
C LEU A 41 -8.56 -13.06 17.71
N ALA A 42 -8.00 -13.13 18.92
CA ALA A 42 -6.71 -13.77 19.13
C ALA A 42 -6.78 -15.28 18.94
N THR A 43 -7.89 -15.91 19.32
CA THR A 43 -8.13 -17.34 19.12
C THR A 43 -8.45 -17.68 17.67
N ASP A 44 -9.36 -16.96 17.01
CA ASP A 44 -9.77 -17.18 15.62
C ASP A 44 -8.59 -17.04 14.65
N LEU A 45 -7.76 -16.02 14.87
CA LEU A 45 -6.67 -15.66 13.95
C LEU A 45 -5.30 -16.19 14.41
N GLY A 46 -5.27 -17.00 15.48
CA GLY A 46 -4.06 -17.64 16.01
C GLY A 46 -2.99 -16.64 16.45
N LEU A 47 -3.40 -15.48 16.97
CA LEU A 47 -2.46 -14.44 17.39
C LEU A 47 -1.70 -14.89 18.64
N SER A 48 -0.39 -14.72 18.61
CA SER A 48 0.48 -15.09 19.72
C SER A 48 0.26 -14.26 20.99
N SER A 49 -0.38 -13.08 20.90
CA SER A 49 -0.73 -12.27 22.05
C SER A 49 -1.79 -11.21 21.73
N VAL A 50 -2.71 -10.98 22.67
CA VAL A 50 -3.68 -9.86 22.66
C VAL A 50 -2.97 -8.50 22.61
N GLN A 51 -1.78 -8.38 23.21
CA GLN A 51 -1.00 -7.13 23.20
C GLN A 51 -0.54 -6.74 21.78
N LEU A 52 -0.39 -7.74 20.89
CA LEU A 52 -0.03 -7.51 19.50
C LEU A 52 -1.19 -6.82 18.75
N LEU A 53 -2.42 -7.23 19.03
CA LEU A 53 -3.62 -6.58 18.50
C LEU A 53 -3.73 -5.13 19.01
N GLU A 54 -3.53 -4.91 20.31
CA GLU A 54 -3.59 -3.54 20.87
C GLU A 54 -2.57 -2.59 20.22
N LYS A 55 -1.39 -3.10 19.91
CA LYS A 55 -0.37 -2.36 19.17
C LYS A 55 -0.86 -2.00 17.77
N TRP A 56 -1.42 -2.95 17.02
CA TRP A 56 -1.93 -2.70 15.66
C TRP A 56 -3.10 -1.73 15.65
N VAL A 57 -4.03 -1.82 16.60
CA VAL A 57 -5.14 -0.86 16.74
C VAL A 57 -4.61 0.55 17.02
N ARG A 58 -3.58 0.67 17.87
CA ARG A 58 -2.95 1.96 18.16
C ARG A 58 -2.24 2.54 16.93
N GLU A 59 -1.51 1.72 16.19
CA GLU A 59 -0.84 2.11 14.95
C GLU A 59 -1.87 2.55 13.89
N TYR A 60 -2.95 1.79 13.73
CA TYR A 60 -4.05 2.13 12.83
C TYR A 60 -4.77 3.43 13.19
N ARG A 61 -5.03 3.68 14.48
CA ARG A 61 -5.64 4.94 14.93
C ARG A 61 -4.72 6.15 14.71
N ARG A 62 -3.40 5.96 14.67
CA ARG A 62 -2.41 7.04 14.52
C ARG A 62 -2.17 7.40 13.05
N ASP A 63 -1.87 6.41 12.21
CA ASP A 63 -1.48 6.63 10.81
C ASP A 63 -2.34 5.86 9.79
N GLY A 64 -3.48 5.30 10.21
CA GLY A 64 -4.40 4.57 9.33
C GLY A 64 -3.85 3.23 8.83
N GLU A 65 -4.33 2.79 7.67
CA GLU A 65 -3.92 1.52 7.04
C GLU A 65 -2.42 1.43 6.71
N ASP A 66 -1.78 2.57 6.43
CA ASP A 66 -0.37 2.64 6.04
C ASP A 66 0.54 2.30 7.24
N ALA A 67 0.07 2.55 8.47
CA ALA A 67 0.76 2.18 9.71
C ALA A 67 1.00 0.68 9.85
N LEU A 68 0.09 -0.14 9.29
CA LEU A 68 0.18 -1.59 9.35
C LEU A 68 1.09 -2.16 8.26
N ARG A 69 1.46 -1.35 7.26
CA ARG A 69 2.28 -1.82 6.14
C ARG A 69 3.66 -2.27 6.61
N PRO A 70 4.23 -3.30 5.95
CA PRO A 70 5.62 -3.67 6.19
C PRO A 70 6.53 -2.44 6.14
N PRO A 71 7.46 -2.28 7.09
CA PRO A 71 8.45 -1.23 7.00
C PRO A 71 9.21 -1.38 5.68
N LYS A 72 9.45 -0.25 4.99
CA LYS A 72 10.20 -0.23 3.74
C LYS A 72 11.53 -0.98 3.95
N PRO A 73 11.91 -1.90 3.05
CA PRO A 73 13.11 -2.71 3.22
C PRO A 73 14.32 -1.79 3.37
N LYS A 74 14.93 -1.83 4.57
CA LYS A 74 16.12 -1.05 4.90
C LYS A 74 17.28 -1.58 4.05
N GLY A 75 17.59 -0.86 2.96
CA GLY A 75 18.59 -1.27 1.99
C GLY A 75 18.32 -0.86 0.55
N ARG A 76 17.09 -0.42 0.20
CA ARG A 76 16.91 0.26 -1.09
C ARG A 76 17.51 1.66 -0.96
N ARG A 77 18.60 1.92 -1.68
CA ARG A 77 19.12 3.29 -1.83
C ARG A 77 17.93 4.17 -2.26
N PRO A 78 17.73 5.35 -1.65
CA PRO A 78 16.73 6.27 -2.15
C PRO A 78 16.96 6.48 -3.64
N ARG A 79 15.88 6.42 -4.43
CA ARG A 79 15.95 6.71 -5.86
C ARG A 79 16.53 8.12 -5.98
N SER A 80 17.56 8.31 -6.81
CA SER A 80 18.16 9.63 -6.98
C SER A 80 17.11 10.64 -7.44
N ASP A 81 17.26 11.88 -7.02
CA ASP A 81 16.36 12.98 -7.39
C ASP A 81 16.16 13.05 -8.91
N SER A 82 17.25 12.90 -9.67
CA SER A 82 17.24 12.77 -11.13
C SER A 82 16.37 11.62 -11.67
N ALA A 83 16.33 10.47 -10.99
CA ALA A 83 15.51 9.33 -11.40
C ALA A 83 14.03 9.45 -10.98
N VAL A 84 13.72 10.34 -10.03
CA VAL A 84 12.34 10.74 -9.69
C VAL A 84 11.86 11.78 -10.70
N LEU A 85 12.64 12.84 -10.91
CA LEU A 85 12.37 13.88 -11.91
C LEU A 85 12.17 13.30 -13.31
N SER A 86 12.99 12.33 -13.72
CA SER A 86 12.83 11.65 -15.01
C SER A 86 11.49 10.89 -15.12
N GLY A 87 11.02 10.27 -14.03
CA GLY A 87 9.72 9.60 -14.00
C GLY A 87 8.55 10.58 -14.02
N GLU A 88 8.66 11.68 -13.28
CA GLU A 88 7.66 12.75 -13.25
C GLU A 88 7.54 13.45 -14.62
N VAL A 89 8.67 13.72 -15.29
CA VAL A 89 8.69 14.30 -16.64
C VAL A 89 8.01 13.37 -17.64
N TRP A 90 8.29 12.06 -17.59
CA TRP A 90 7.64 11.09 -18.47
C TRP A 90 6.12 11.01 -18.23
N GLU A 91 5.70 10.98 -16.97
CA GLU A 91 4.26 10.94 -16.63
C GLU A 91 3.56 12.24 -17.04
N LEU A 92 4.18 13.40 -16.82
CA LEU A 92 3.64 14.69 -17.26
C LEU A 92 3.45 14.75 -18.78
N GLU A 93 4.40 14.22 -19.56
CA GLU A 93 4.28 14.18 -21.02
C GLU A 93 3.17 13.23 -21.48
N ARG A 94 3.04 12.07 -20.83
CA ARG A 94 1.95 11.12 -21.08
C ARG A 94 0.59 11.76 -20.77
N LEU A 95 0.47 12.41 -19.61
CA LEU A 95 -0.76 13.09 -19.19
C LEU A 95 -1.11 14.26 -20.11
N ARG A 96 -0.12 15.02 -20.60
CA ARG A 96 -0.35 16.10 -21.58
C ARG A 96 -0.91 15.56 -22.89
N ARG A 97 -0.37 14.44 -23.39
CA ARG A 97 -0.90 13.77 -24.60
C ARG A 97 -2.32 13.28 -24.42
N GLU A 98 -2.61 12.66 -23.27
CA GLU A 98 -3.97 12.21 -22.98
C GLU A 98 -4.92 13.41 -22.84
N ASN A 99 -4.50 14.49 -22.18
CA ASN A 99 -5.32 15.69 -22.06
C ASN A 99 -5.63 16.32 -23.43
N ASP A 100 -4.64 16.41 -24.33
CA ASP A 100 -4.84 16.93 -25.67
C ASP A 100 -5.83 16.09 -26.48
N ARG A 101 -5.66 14.75 -26.43
CA ARG A 101 -6.59 13.81 -27.05
C ARG A 101 -8.01 13.97 -26.49
N LEU A 102 -8.16 14.04 -25.17
CA LEU A 102 -9.47 14.20 -24.53
C LEU A 102 -10.10 15.54 -24.87
N ARG A 103 -9.31 16.62 -24.99
CA ARG A 103 -9.81 17.93 -25.42
C ARG A 103 -10.33 17.89 -26.86
N ALA A 104 -9.63 17.19 -27.76
CA ALA A 104 -10.09 16.99 -29.12
C ALA A 104 -11.38 16.15 -29.17
N GLU A 105 -11.48 15.10 -28.36
CA GLU A 105 -12.69 14.27 -28.26
C GLU A 105 -13.88 15.06 -27.71
N VAL A 106 -13.68 15.84 -26.65
CA VAL A 106 -14.72 16.71 -26.07
C VAL A 106 -15.18 17.77 -27.07
N ASP A 107 -14.26 18.38 -27.81
CA ASP A 107 -14.59 19.34 -28.87
C ASP A 107 -15.42 18.70 -29.99
N TYR A 108 -15.00 17.51 -30.45
CA TYR A 108 -15.73 16.74 -31.45
C TYR A 108 -17.14 16.36 -30.99
N LEU A 109 -17.28 15.82 -29.78
CA LEU A 109 -18.58 15.47 -29.19
C LEU A 109 -19.44 16.73 -28.94
N GLY A 110 -18.82 17.85 -28.58
CA GLY A 110 -19.48 19.14 -28.45
C GLY A 110 -20.10 19.62 -29.76
N LYS A 111 -19.36 19.49 -30.86
CA LYS A 111 -19.86 19.79 -32.22
C LYS A 111 -21.01 18.86 -32.62
N LEU A 112 -20.89 17.56 -32.34
CA LEU A 112 -21.99 16.61 -32.60
C LEU A 112 -23.25 16.94 -31.80
N ARG A 113 -23.12 17.21 -30.49
CA ARG A 113 -24.26 17.63 -29.66
C ARG A 113 -24.85 18.95 -30.11
N ALA A 114 -24.02 19.90 -30.57
CA ALA A 114 -24.52 21.16 -31.10
C ALA A 114 -25.37 20.94 -32.35
N LEU A 115 -24.95 20.04 -33.26
CA LEU A 115 -25.72 19.67 -34.46
C LEU A 115 -27.02 18.93 -34.12
N GLU A 116 -26.98 18.01 -33.16
CA GLU A 116 -28.15 17.27 -32.69
C GLU A 116 -29.18 18.18 -31.99
N ASN A 117 -28.71 19.14 -31.19
CA ASN A 117 -29.55 20.08 -30.46
C ASN A 117 -29.95 21.33 -31.30
N TRP A 118 -29.45 21.45 -32.53
CA TRP A 118 -29.85 22.47 -33.53
C TRP A 118 -30.86 21.93 -34.56
N GLY A 119 -31.42 20.74 -34.34
CA GLY A 119 -32.59 20.24 -35.09
C GLY A 119 -33.90 20.87 -34.59
N PRO A 120 -34.88 21.13 -35.49
CA PRO A 120 -36.16 21.77 -35.17
C PRO A 120 -37.11 20.93 -34.31
#